data_AF-A0A509EKZ6-F1
#
_entry.id   AF-A0A509EKZ6-F1
#
_cell.length_a   1.000
_cell.length_b   1.000
_cell.length_c   1.000
_cell.angle_alpha   90.00
_cell.angle_beta   90.00
_cell.angle_gamma   90.00
#
_symmetry.space_group_name_H-M   'P 1'
#
loop_
_entity.id
_entity.type
_entity.pdbx_description
1 polymer ?
#
loop_
_entity_poly.entity_id
_entity_poly.type
_entity_poly.pdbx_seq_one_letter_code
_entity_poly.pdbx_strand_id
1 'polypeptide(L)'
;MDDAFEDLVDRIYEAAAIPDLWAATLSAIARFGEGAGALLFTSQGTEFRSIASPEIEEIVEAFLAGGWAARNDRPARLFARQHAGFLTDLDVYTRAELDANPLFTEFLRPRGLGWGTASAIAVPSGEQIVIDVERAYADGPVPASVVKRLDTLRPHLARAATMSARLRLQAVQVAADALDLVGLPAAVLGRQGQVLAMNGGAEALLGGALREGRRVALADPRADRLLGTAVEALAAGALAAARSIPMPGLAERAPAVAHLLPVRRSARDLFATASAILVVTPVAHGLLPGLSVLEGLFDLTAAEARVARSIANCRTVEQIAAESGTSPQTVRSQLKGVMAKTGVSRQAELVGLLAGAALPRL
;
A
#
# COMPACT_ATOMS: atom_id res chain seq x y z
N MET A 1 37.42 -11.58 19.85
CA MET A 1 36.02 -12.05 19.73
C MET A 1 35.10 -10.85 19.50
N ASP A 2 35.42 -9.68 20.09
CA ASP A 2 34.68 -8.42 19.89
C ASP A 2 34.71 -7.90 18.44
N ASP A 3 35.87 -7.82 17.77
CA ASP A 3 35.94 -7.21 16.42
C ASP A 3 35.06 -7.91 15.36
N ALA A 4 34.97 -9.24 15.40
CA ALA A 4 34.15 -10.01 14.44
C ALA A 4 32.65 -9.91 14.75
N PHE A 5 32.28 -9.67 16.02
CA PHE A 5 30.90 -9.41 16.41
C PHE A 5 30.49 -8.00 16.00
N GLU A 6 31.33 -7.00 16.27
CA GLU A 6 31.08 -5.60 15.87
C GLU A 6 30.98 -5.46 14.33
N ASP A 7 31.88 -6.08 13.56
CA ASP A 7 31.77 -6.09 12.08
C ASP A 7 30.46 -6.71 11.60
N LEU A 8 29.98 -7.77 12.26
CA LEU A 8 28.71 -8.39 11.93
C LEU A 8 27.52 -7.48 12.28
N VAL A 9 27.59 -6.78 13.41
CA VAL A 9 26.58 -5.80 13.82
C VAL A 9 26.52 -4.65 12.82
N ASP A 10 27.66 -4.14 12.36
CA ASP A 10 27.72 -3.08 11.36
C ASP A 10 27.11 -3.54 10.02
N ARG A 11 27.43 -4.75 9.54
CA ARG A 11 26.80 -5.35 8.35
C ARG A 11 25.29 -5.50 8.46
N ILE A 12 24.79 -5.81 9.67
CA ILE A 12 23.34 -5.89 9.93
C ILE A 12 22.69 -4.50 9.76
N TYR A 13 23.32 -3.44 10.26
CA TYR A 13 22.81 -2.08 10.09
C TYR A 13 22.94 -1.57 8.65
N GLU A 14 24.04 -1.89 7.98
CA GLU A 14 24.24 -1.53 6.57
C GLU A 14 23.19 -2.20 5.68
N ALA A 15 22.94 -3.50 5.86
CA ALA A 15 21.90 -4.23 5.14
C ALA A 15 20.48 -3.73 5.43
N ALA A 16 20.25 -3.14 6.62
CA ALA A 16 18.97 -2.49 6.93
C ALA A 16 18.69 -1.27 6.03
N ALA A 17 19.74 -0.55 5.62
CA ALA A 17 19.66 0.59 4.73
C ALA A 17 19.78 0.20 3.24
N ILE A 18 20.56 -0.84 2.93
CA ILE A 18 20.84 -1.32 1.57
C ILE A 18 20.40 -2.80 1.46
N PRO A 19 19.17 -3.07 1.01
CA PRO A 19 18.61 -4.43 1.03
C PRO A 19 19.41 -5.49 0.28
N ASP A 20 20.15 -5.10 -0.77
CA ASP A 20 20.97 -6.01 -1.58
C ASP A 20 22.11 -6.66 -0.78
N LEU A 21 22.48 -6.10 0.37
CA LEU A 21 23.53 -6.66 1.24
C LEU A 21 23.02 -7.81 2.13
N TRP A 22 21.70 -8.02 2.24
CA TRP A 22 21.16 -9.04 3.15
C TRP A 22 21.65 -10.46 2.86
N ALA A 23 21.80 -10.85 1.59
CA ALA A 23 22.28 -12.20 1.26
C ALA A 23 23.68 -12.47 1.83
N ALA A 24 24.60 -11.51 1.70
CA ALA A 24 25.95 -11.61 2.27
C ALA A 24 25.94 -11.53 3.80
N THR A 25 25.12 -10.65 4.38
CA THR A 25 24.95 -10.54 5.84
C THR A 25 24.39 -11.82 6.43
N LEU A 26 23.44 -12.48 5.77
CA LEU A 26 22.88 -13.77 6.21
C LEU A 26 23.92 -14.88 6.19
N SER A 27 24.81 -14.93 5.19
CA SER A 27 25.95 -15.86 5.20
C SER A 27 26.85 -15.63 6.43
N ALA A 28 27.12 -14.38 6.78
CA ALA A 28 27.92 -14.05 7.97
C ALA A 28 27.19 -14.43 9.29
N ILE A 29 25.88 -14.19 9.38
CA ILE A 29 25.04 -14.63 10.52
C ILE A 29 25.07 -16.16 10.65
N ALA A 30 24.93 -16.89 9.53
CA ALA A 30 24.98 -18.35 9.52
C ALA A 30 26.30 -18.86 10.08
N ARG A 31 27.44 -18.32 9.62
CA ARG A 31 28.78 -18.70 10.12
C ARG A 31 28.94 -18.39 11.61
N PHE A 32 28.46 -17.24 12.05
CA PHE A 32 28.49 -16.87 13.47
C PHE A 32 27.69 -17.85 14.34
N GLY A 33 26.55 -18.31 13.84
CA GLY A 33 25.68 -19.32 14.45
C GLY A 33 26.07 -20.77 14.16
N GLU A 34 27.23 -21.05 13.57
CA GLU A 34 27.64 -22.40 13.16
C GLU A 34 26.58 -23.13 12.31
N GLY A 35 25.89 -22.38 11.46
CA GLY A 35 24.89 -22.85 10.50
C GLY A 35 25.46 -23.08 9.11
N ALA A 36 24.74 -23.88 8.32
CA ALA A 36 24.98 -24.12 6.90
C ALA A 36 24.47 -22.97 6.02
N GLY A 37 23.49 -22.19 6.50
CA GLY A 37 22.97 -21.01 5.82
C GLY A 37 21.94 -20.29 6.68
N ALA A 38 21.48 -19.13 6.23
CA ALA A 38 20.45 -18.37 6.93
C ALA A 38 19.41 -17.79 5.98
N LEU A 39 18.20 -17.62 6.49
CA LEU A 39 17.04 -17.15 5.77
C LEU A 39 16.39 -16.02 6.57
N LEU A 40 16.15 -14.89 5.93
CA LEU A 40 15.26 -13.86 6.45
C LEU A 40 13.97 -13.92 5.64
N PHE A 41 12.83 -14.05 6.31
CA PHE A 41 11.55 -13.97 5.65
C PHE A 41 10.55 -13.11 6.41
N THR A 42 9.59 -12.56 5.67
CA THR A 42 8.47 -11.81 6.22
C THR A 42 7.19 -12.56 5.91
N SER A 43 6.27 -12.62 6.88
CA SER A 43 4.93 -13.13 6.66
C SER A 43 3.90 -12.01 6.86
N GLN A 44 3.11 -11.75 5.81
CA GLN A 44 1.96 -10.84 5.81
C GLN A 44 0.79 -11.55 5.11
N GLY A 45 -0.02 -12.28 5.88
CA GLY A 45 -1.13 -13.08 5.34
C GLY A 45 -0.61 -14.23 4.46
N THR A 46 -0.97 -14.23 3.17
CA THR A 46 -0.59 -15.28 2.21
C THR A 46 0.72 -15.01 1.44
N GLU A 47 1.33 -13.84 1.60
CA GLU A 47 2.61 -13.53 0.93
C GLU A 47 3.78 -13.94 1.82
N PHE A 48 4.61 -14.83 1.28
CA PHE A 48 5.91 -15.19 1.81
C PHE A 48 6.97 -14.50 0.97
N ARG A 49 7.77 -13.62 1.59
CA ARG A 49 8.94 -13.03 0.94
C ARG A 49 10.17 -13.44 1.71
N SER A 50 11.22 -13.86 1.01
CA SER A 50 12.45 -14.35 1.64
C SER A 50 13.71 -13.93 0.90
N ILE A 51 14.77 -13.63 1.66
CA ILE A 51 16.15 -13.57 1.17
C ILE A 51 16.90 -14.67 1.91
N ALA A 52 17.61 -15.49 1.15
CA ALA A 52 18.46 -16.55 1.66
C ALA A 52 19.93 -16.15 1.54
N SER A 53 20.79 -16.75 2.35
CA SER A 53 22.23 -16.74 2.09
C SER A 53 22.56 -17.58 0.85
N PRO A 54 23.62 -17.27 0.09
CA PRO A 54 23.96 -17.98 -1.15
C PRO A 54 24.12 -19.49 -0.97
N GLU A 55 24.56 -19.94 0.22
CA GLU A 55 24.79 -21.36 0.53
C GLU A 55 23.52 -22.21 0.49
N ILE A 56 22.35 -21.61 0.75
CA ILE A 56 21.06 -22.31 0.79
C ILE A 56 20.03 -21.75 -0.19
N GLU A 57 20.43 -20.83 -1.08
CA GLU A 57 19.52 -20.17 -2.03
C GLU A 57 18.78 -21.19 -2.91
N GLU A 58 19.50 -22.13 -3.53
CA GLU A 58 18.89 -23.19 -4.36
C GLU A 58 17.93 -24.10 -3.56
N ILE A 59 18.24 -24.35 -2.28
CA ILE A 59 17.37 -25.15 -1.40
C ILE A 59 16.08 -24.37 -1.11
N VAL A 60 16.18 -23.07 -0.84
CA VAL A 60 15.02 -22.20 -0.59
C VAL A 60 14.16 -22.04 -1.84
N GLU A 61 14.77 -21.92 -3.02
CA GLU A 61 14.03 -21.91 -4.30
C GLU A 61 13.26 -23.22 -4.52
N ALA A 62 13.90 -24.37 -4.29
CA ALA A 62 13.24 -25.68 -4.37
C ALA A 62 12.12 -25.84 -3.32
N PHE A 63 12.30 -25.27 -2.12
CA PHE A 63 11.30 -25.24 -1.07
C PHE A 63 10.03 -24.50 -1.51
N LEU A 64 10.20 -23.31 -2.09
CA LEU A 64 9.10 -22.49 -2.61
C LEU A 64 8.43 -23.13 -3.81
N ALA A 65 9.20 -23.56 -4.81
CA ALA A 65 8.69 -24.20 -6.02
C ALA A 65 7.93 -25.50 -5.71
N GLY A 66 8.39 -26.26 -4.70
CA GLY A 66 7.73 -27.46 -4.23
C GLY A 66 6.48 -27.21 -3.37
N GLY A 67 6.09 -25.97 -3.10
CA GLY A 67 4.95 -25.64 -2.25
C GLY A 67 5.12 -26.11 -0.79
N TRP A 68 6.36 -26.23 -0.32
CA TRP A 68 6.65 -26.61 1.06
C TRP A 68 6.33 -25.49 2.05
N ALA A 69 6.35 -24.22 1.61
CA ALA A 69 5.94 -23.07 2.42
C ALA A 69 4.52 -23.22 3.00
N ALA A 70 3.56 -23.73 2.21
CA ALA A 70 2.20 -23.96 2.65
C ALA A 70 2.06 -25.16 3.62
N ARG A 71 3.07 -26.03 3.65
CA ARG A 71 3.13 -27.25 4.47
C ARG A 71 4.07 -27.10 5.67
N ASN A 72 4.65 -25.92 5.86
CA ASN A 72 5.61 -25.64 6.92
C ASN A 72 4.91 -25.00 8.13
N ASP A 73 4.84 -25.74 9.24
CA ASP A 73 4.25 -25.26 10.49
C ASP A 73 5.28 -24.60 11.44
N ARG A 74 6.58 -24.55 11.09
CA ARG A 74 7.63 -23.91 11.90
C ARG A 74 7.29 -22.46 12.27
N PRO A 75 6.82 -21.59 11.34
CA PRO A 75 6.53 -20.19 11.69
C PRO A 75 5.37 -20.07 12.70
N ALA A 76 4.31 -20.87 12.54
CA ALA A 76 3.16 -20.84 13.44
C ALA A 76 3.55 -21.25 14.86
N ARG A 77 4.36 -22.31 14.99
CA ARG A 77 4.86 -22.77 16.30
C ARG A 77 5.82 -21.76 16.93
N LEU A 78 6.70 -21.16 16.14
CA LEU A 78 7.60 -20.09 16.59
C LEU A 78 6.81 -18.90 17.15
N PHE A 79 5.81 -18.41 16.42
CA PHE A 79 4.99 -17.28 16.86
C PHE A 79 4.16 -17.60 18.12
N ALA A 80 3.65 -18.83 18.25
CA ALA A 80 2.90 -19.25 19.42
C ALA A 80 3.72 -19.23 20.72
N ARG A 81 5.06 -19.34 20.62
CA ARG A 81 5.95 -19.26 21.79
C ARG A 81 6.09 -17.85 22.37
N GLN A 82 5.83 -16.81 21.57
CA GLN A 82 6.01 -15.40 21.96
C GLN A 82 7.37 -15.13 22.64
N HIS A 83 8.42 -15.83 22.19
CA HIS A 83 9.71 -15.83 22.87
C HIS A 83 10.62 -14.73 22.35
N ALA A 84 11.27 -14.04 23.28
CA ALA A 84 12.19 -12.96 23.01
C ALA A 84 13.65 -13.47 22.90
N GLY A 85 13.89 -14.41 21.97
CA GLY A 85 15.20 -15.04 21.73
C GLY A 85 15.19 -15.90 20.46
N PHE A 86 16.29 -16.57 20.18
CA PHE A 86 16.34 -17.68 19.22
C PHE A 86 15.81 -18.95 19.88
N LEU A 87 14.99 -19.69 19.15
CA LEU A 87 14.50 -21.02 19.52
C LEU A 87 15.01 -22.05 18.53
N THR A 88 15.36 -23.23 19.03
CA THR A 88 15.72 -24.40 18.22
C THR A 88 14.47 -25.14 17.76
N ASP A 89 14.60 -26.03 16.77
CA ASP A 89 13.51 -26.95 16.41
C ASP A 89 13.02 -27.78 17.61
N LEU A 90 13.91 -28.18 18.53
CA LEU A 90 13.54 -28.96 19.71
C LEU A 90 12.80 -28.15 20.78
N ASP A 91 12.85 -26.82 20.70
CA ASP A 91 12.03 -25.96 21.55
C ASP A 91 10.59 -25.88 21.05
N VAL A 92 10.29 -26.25 19.80
CA VAL A 92 8.94 -26.15 19.20
C VAL A 92 8.39 -27.49 18.71
N TYR A 93 9.23 -28.52 18.58
CA TYR A 93 8.85 -29.89 18.26
C TYR A 93 9.47 -30.88 19.26
N THR A 94 8.76 -31.97 19.50
CA THR A 94 9.36 -33.19 20.03
C THR A 94 10.14 -33.92 18.94
N ARG A 95 11.08 -34.79 19.33
CA ARG A 95 11.85 -35.60 18.38
C ARG A 95 10.96 -36.48 17.50
N ALA A 96 9.92 -37.07 18.09
CA ALA A 96 8.96 -37.90 17.37
C ALA A 96 8.18 -37.11 16.31
N GLU A 97 7.79 -35.86 16.61
CA GLU A 97 7.15 -34.99 15.61
C GLU A 97 8.11 -34.66 14.46
N LEU A 98 9.38 -34.34 14.74
CA LEU A 98 10.37 -34.09 13.70
C LEU A 98 10.60 -35.30 12.80
N ASP A 99 10.63 -36.50 13.38
CA ASP A 99 10.84 -37.75 12.65
C ASP A 99 9.60 -38.19 11.85
N ALA A 100 8.41 -37.68 12.18
CA ALA A 100 7.18 -37.92 11.44
C ALA A 100 6.84 -36.82 10.42
N ASN A 101 7.52 -35.67 10.46
CA ASN A 101 7.19 -34.51 9.63
C ASN A 101 7.84 -34.58 8.23
N PRO A 102 7.04 -34.63 7.14
CA PRO A 102 7.56 -34.71 5.76
C PRO A 102 8.52 -33.59 5.36
N LEU A 103 8.35 -32.37 5.92
CA LEU A 103 9.29 -31.28 5.68
C LEU A 103 10.71 -31.67 6.10
N PHE A 104 10.84 -32.32 7.25
CA PHE A 104 12.14 -32.74 7.76
C PHE A 104 12.64 -33.99 7.05
N THR A 105 11.79 -35.01 6.91
CA THR A 105 12.21 -36.34 6.41
C THR A 105 12.37 -36.41 4.89
N GLU A 106 11.52 -35.74 4.12
CA GLU A 106 11.49 -35.82 2.65
C GLU A 106 12.18 -34.62 1.98
N PHE A 107 12.25 -33.46 2.65
CA PHE A 107 12.82 -32.25 2.07
C PHE A 107 14.16 -31.83 2.66
N LEU A 108 14.23 -31.53 3.97
CA LEU A 108 15.43 -30.97 4.61
C LEU A 108 16.57 -31.99 4.74
N ARG A 109 16.30 -33.16 5.36
CA ARG A 109 17.32 -34.20 5.63
C ARG A 109 17.99 -34.74 4.36
N PRO A 110 17.26 -35.03 3.26
CA PRO A 110 17.89 -35.44 2.00
C PRO A 110 18.79 -34.37 1.38
N ARG A 111 18.64 -33.09 1.78
CA ARG A 111 19.46 -31.96 1.33
C ARG A 111 20.55 -31.57 2.34
N GLY A 112 20.78 -32.41 3.35
CA GLY A 112 21.81 -32.20 4.37
C GLY A 112 21.42 -31.25 5.52
N LEU A 113 20.21 -30.67 5.50
CA LEU A 113 19.67 -29.83 6.56
C LEU A 113 18.74 -30.62 7.49
N GLY A 114 18.29 -30.04 8.60
CA GLY A 114 17.33 -30.72 9.48
C GLY A 114 17.39 -30.31 10.94
N TRP A 115 18.23 -29.34 11.25
CA TRP A 115 18.28 -28.62 12.50
C TRP A 115 18.37 -27.14 12.18
N GLY A 116 17.79 -26.29 13.01
CA GLY A 116 17.95 -24.87 12.87
C GLY A 116 17.54 -24.12 14.12
N THR A 117 17.76 -22.82 14.06
CA THR A 117 17.25 -21.87 15.04
C THR A 117 16.54 -20.74 14.35
N ALA A 118 15.47 -20.23 14.95
CA ALA A 118 14.79 -19.06 14.44
C ALA A 118 14.44 -18.09 15.54
N SER A 119 14.41 -16.80 15.21
CA SER A 119 13.83 -15.75 16.05
C SER A 119 12.78 -14.98 15.28
N ALA A 120 11.66 -14.70 15.95
CA ALA A 120 10.60 -13.84 15.45
C ALA A 120 10.74 -12.43 16.01
N ILE A 121 10.64 -11.45 15.13
CA ILE A 121 10.73 -10.02 15.42
C ILE A 121 9.46 -9.35 14.90
N ALA A 122 8.65 -8.86 15.84
CA ALA A 122 7.53 -8.00 15.51
C ALA A 122 8.03 -6.57 15.27
N VAL A 123 7.70 -5.97 14.13
CA VAL A 123 7.99 -4.56 13.87
C VAL A 123 6.73 -3.69 14.04
N PRO A 124 6.88 -2.40 14.39
CA PRO A 124 5.73 -1.50 14.60
C PRO A 124 4.80 -1.35 13.39
N SER A 125 5.28 -1.65 12.17
CA SER A 125 4.47 -1.66 10.95
C SER A 125 3.46 -2.82 10.90
N GLY A 126 3.54 -3.79 11.80
CA GLY A 126 2.66 -4.96 11.88
C GLY A 126 3.19 -6.20 11.14
N GLU A 127 4.33 -6.10 10.45
CA GLU A 127 5.02 -7.25 9.85
C GLU A 127 5.67 -8.11 10.95
N GLN A 128 5.67 -9.43 10.75
CA GLN A 128 6.50 -10.38 11.50
C GLN A 128 7.68 -10.76 10.61
N ILE A 129 8.88 -10.46 11.08
CA ILE A 129 10.13 -10.86 10.44
C ILE A 129 10.67 -12.07 11.19
N VAL A 130 11.04 -13.09 10.44
CA VAL A 130 11.71 -14.28 10.98
C VAL A 130 13.09 -14.35 10.38
N ILE A 131 14.07 -14.58 11.25
CA ILE A 131 15.44 -14.91 10.86
C ILE A 131 15.67 -16.33 11.33
N ASP A 132 15.98 -17.19 10.38
CA ASP A 132 16.29 -18.60 10.56
C ASP A 132 17.77 -18.84 10.20
N VAL A 133 18.44 -19.66 10.99
CA VAL A 133 19.77 -20.18 10.72
C VAL A 133 19.64 -21.71 10.65
N GLU A 134 19.81 -22.24 9.45
CA GLU A 134 19.77 -23.67 9.18
C GLU A 134 21.13 -24.29 9.49
N ARG A 135 21.12 -25.48 10.06
CA ARG A 135 22.31 -26.26 10.45
C ARG A 135 22.26 -27.63 9.78
N ALA A 136 23.46 -28.13 9.46
CA ALA A 136 23.60 -29.45 8.86
C ALA A 136 23.08 -30.54 9.79
N TYR A 137 22.33 -31.50 9.23
CA TYR A 137 21.76 -32.61 10.01
C TYR A 137 22.83 -33.50 10.65
N ALA A 138 23.96 -33.67 9.94
CA ALA A 138 25.10 -34.47 10.37
C ALA A 138 25.79 -33.92 11.64
N ASP A 139 25.67 -32.62 11.89
CA ASP A 139 26.31 -31.94 13.04
C ASP A 139 25.46 -32.02 14.32
N GLY A 140 24.31 -32.70 14.26
CA GLY A 140 23.41 -32.88 15.38
C GLY A 140 22.61 -31.63 15.78
N PRO A 141 21.77 -31.75 16.83
CA PRO A 141 20.93 -30.66 17.31
C PRO A 141 21.74 -29.42 17.69
N VAL A 142 21.11 -28.24 17.57
CA VAL A 142 21.77 -26.98 17.90
C VAL A 142 22.13 -26.91 19.40
N PRO A 143 23.40 -26.68 19.75
CA PRO A 143 23.81 -26.53 21.14
C PRO A 143 23.30 -25.24 21.80
N ALA A 144 23.05 -25.27 23.10
CA ALA A 144 22.64 -24.08 23.87
C ALA A 144 23.66 -22.92 23.80
N SER A 145 24.95 -23.22 23.62
CA SER A 145 26.00 -22.21 23.45
C SER A 145 25.85 -21.42 22.14
N VAL A 146 25.34 -22.06 21.07
CA VAL A 146 25.05 -21.42 19.79
C VAL A 146 23.83 -20.51 19.91
N VAL A 147 22.76 -20.98 20.57
CA VAL A 147 21.56 -20.17 20.85
C VAL A 147 21.93 -18.91 21.62
N LYS A 148 22.68 -19.05 22.72
CA LYS A 148 23.14 -17.91 23.53
C LYS A 148 23.98 -16.92 22.72
N ARG A 149 24.74 -17.40 21.74
CA ARG A 149 25.54 -16.56 20.85
C ARG A 149 24.65 -15.79 19.89
N LEU A 150 23.72 -16.46 19.21
CA LEU A 150 22.75 -15.81 18.30
C LEU A 150 21.85 -14.80 19.03
N ASP A 151 21.50 -15.06 20.28
CA ASP A 151 20.75 -14.11 21.12
C ASP A 151 21.46 -12.77 21.31
N THR A 152 22.79 -12.72 21.22
CA THR A 152 23.54 -11.46 21.24
C THR A 152 23.27 -10.59 20.01
N LEU A 153 22.97 -11.19 18.86
CA LEU A 153 22.62 -10.46 17.61
C LEU A 153 21.16 -10.01 17.59
N ARG A 154 20.26 -10.71 18.28
CA ARG A 154 18.83 -10.44 18.27
C ARG A 154 18.45 -8.96 18.49
N PRO A 155 18.98 -8.23 19.50
CA PRO A 155 18.65 -6.82 19.67
C PRO A 155 19.06 -5.95 18.47
N HIS A 156 20.18 -6.28 17.81
CA HIS A 156 20.64 -5.57 16.63
C HIS A 156 19.75 -5.85 15.42
N LEU A 157 19.36 -7.11 15.22
CA LEU A 157 18.40 -7.52 14.19
C LEU A 157 17.04 -6.83 14.37
N ALA A 158 16.53 -6.74 15.61
CA ALA A 158 15.27 -6.06 15.89
C ALA A 158 15.33 -4.55 15.63
N ARG A 159 16.46 -3.91 15.98
CA ARG A 159 16.71 -2.49 15.68
C ARG A 159 16.84 -2.24 14.17
N ALA A 160 17.59 -3.07 13.46
CA ALA A 160 17.77 -3.02 12.01
C ALA A 160 16.43 -3.18 11.28
N ALA A 161 15.62 -4.16 11.67
CA ALA A 161 14.27 -4.36 11.15
C ALA A 161 13.38 -3.12 11.34
N THR A 162 13.41 -2.53 12.54
CA THR A 162 12.65 -1.30 12.85
C THR A 162 13.15 -0.09 12.03
N MET A 163 14.47 0.06 11.88
CA MET A 163 15.10 1.10 11.08
C MET A 163 14.69 0.98 9.60
N SER A 164 14.79 -0.22 9.03
CA SER A 164 14.38 -0.49 7.65
C SER A 164 12.89 -0.19 7.42
N ALA A 165 12.03 -0.53 8.38
CA ALA A 165 10.60 -0.17 8.32
C ALA A 165 10.38 1.36 8.30
N ARG A 166 11.13 2.13 9.09
CA ARG A 166 11.01 3.60 9.13
C ARG A 166 11.54 4.27 7.86
N LEU A 167 12.72 3.87 7.38
CA LEU A 167 13.32 4.42 6.15
C LEU A 167 12.40 4.24 4.95
N ARG A 168 11.71 3.10 4.86
CA ARG A 168 10.71 2.85 3.82
C ARG A 168 9.50 3.77 3.92
N LEU A 169 8.93 3.93 5.11
CA LEU A 169 7.78 4.84 5.28
C LEU A 169 8.16 6.27 4.87
N GLN A 170 9.38 6.71 5.20
CA GLN A 170 9.90 7.98 4.72
C GLN A 170 10.05 8.02 3.19
N ALA A 171 10.61 6.98 2.57
CA ALA A 171 10.73 6.92 1.10
C ALA A 171 9.36 6.94 0.40
N VAL A 172 8.35 6.28 0.98
CA VAL A 172 6.96 6.29 0.50
C VAL A 172 6.36 7.69 0.61
N GLN A 173 6.63 8.42 1.70
CA GLN A 173 6.22 9.83 1.82
C GLN A 173 6.91 10.72 0.78
N VAL A 174 8.23 10.60 0.61
CA VAL A 174 8.98 11.35 -0.41
C VAL A 174 8.42 11.10 -1.82
N ALA A 175 8.06 9.85 -2.13
CA ALA A 175 7.43 9.52 -3.40
C ALA A 175 6.05 10.17 -3.58
N ALA A 176 5.24 10.25 -2.51
CA ALA A 176 3.97 10.96 -2.54
C ALA A 176 4.17 12.47 -2.74
N ASP A 177 5.11 13.08 -2.02
CA ASP A 177 5.42 14.50 -2.10
C ASP A 177 5.94 14.87 -3.50
N ALA A 178 6.71 14.00 -4.16
CA ALA A 178 7.16 14.20 -5.53
C ALA A 178 6.00 14.26 -6.54
N LEU A 179 4.90 13.52 -6.30
CA LEU A 179 3.69 13.62 -7.12
C LEU A 179 2.97 14.96 -6.91
N ASP A 180 3.08 15.55 -5.72
CA ASP A 180 2.50 16.86 -5.42
C ASP A 180 3.19 17.98 -6.22
N LEU A 181 4.51 17.88 -6.40
CA LEU A 181 5.30 18.82 -7.20
C LEU A 181 4.85 18.91 -8.68
N VAL A 182 4.24 17.85 -9.21
CA VAL A 182 3.67 17.82 -10.57
C VAL A 182 2.15 18.01 -10.58
N GLY A 183 1.56 18.41 -9.45
CA GLY A 183 0.14 18.70 -9.33
C GLY A 183 -0.76 17.47 -9.34
N LEU A 184 -0.26 16.31 -8.88
CA LEU A 184 -1.03 15.08 -8.75
C LEU A 184 -1.37 14.79 -7.27
N PRO A 185 -2.60 15.07 -6.83
CA PRO A 185 -3.11 14.62 -5.54
C PRO A 185 -3.04 13.10 -5.44
N ALA A 186 -2.16 12.58 -4.58
CA ALA A 186 -1.92 11.15 -4.48
C ALA A 186 -1.82 10.64 -3.03
N ALA A 187 -2.37 9.45 -2.80
CA ALA A 187 -2.16 8.67 -1.60
C ALA A 187 -1.53 7.31 -1.97
N VAL A 188 -0.49 6.92 -1.25
CA VAL A 188 0.15 5.60 -1.40
C VAL A 188 -0.52 4.63 -0.44
N LEU A 189 -1.01 3.51 -0.96
CA LEU A 189 -1.79 2.53 -0.21
C LEU A 189 -1.00 1.23 -0.02
N GLY A 190 -1.14 0.64 1.17
CA GLY A 190 -0.74 -0.72 1.47
C GLY A 190 -1.75 -1.75 0.94
N ARG A 191 -1.45 -3.03 1.16
CA ARG A 191 -2.18 -4.16 0.56
C ARG A 191 -3.66 -4.19 0.92
N GLN A 192 -4.03 -3.81 2.13
CA GLN A 192 -5.40 -3.80 2.61
C GLN A 192 -6.07 -2.42 2.45
N GLY A 193 -5.51 -1.55 1.60
CA GLY A 193 -6.02 -0.20 1.34
C GLY A 193 -5.73 0.80 2.46
N GLN A 194 -4.85 0.45 3.40
CA GLN A 194 -4.37 1.39 4.40
C GLN A 194 -3.49 2.46 3.76
N VAL A 195 -3.68 3.73 4.11
CA VAL A 195 -2.85 4.84 3.66
C VAL A 195 -1.50 4.76 4.36
N LEU A 196 -0.43 4.69 3.57
CA LEU A 196 0.96 4.68 4.04
C LEU A 196 1.59 6.08 3.98
N ALA A 197 1.23 6.84 2.94
CA ALA A 197 1.56 8.24 2.77
C ALA A 197 0.46 8.92 1.96
N MET A 198 0.33 10.22 2.17
CA MET A 198 -0.58 11.07 1.42
C MET A 198 0.10 12.42 1.25
N ASN A 199 0.05 12.99 0.04
CA ASN A 199 0.59 14.32 -0.20
C ASN A 199 -0.42 15.42 0.11
N GLY A 200 0.03 16.68 0.13
CA GLY A 200 -0.80 17.83 0.49
C GLY A 200 -2.02 17.98 -0.42
N GLY A 201 -1.87 17.79 -1.73
CA GLY A 201 -2.98 17.80 -2.68
C GLY A 201 -4.05 16.75 -2.37
N ALA A 202 -3.65 15.50 -2.07
CA ALA A 202 -4.60 14.47 -1.68
C ALA A 202 -5.21 14.72 -0.30
N GLU A 203 -4.45 15.25 0.66
CA GLU A 203 -4.97 15.59 1.98
C GLU A 203 -6.06 16.66 1.91
N ALA A 204 -5.91 17.67 1.04
CA ALA A 204 -6.94 18.67 0.80
C ALA A 204 -8.25 18.07 0.23
N LEU A 205 -8.15 17.03 -0.59
CA LEU A 205 -9.31 16.39 -1.24
C LEU A 205 -9.92 15.25 -0.41
N LEU A 206 -9.09 14.50 0.32
CA LEU A 206 -9.43 13.24 0.99
C LEU A 206 -9.22 13.26 2.51
N GLY A 207 -8.66 14.30 3.12
CA GLY A 207 -8.31 14.31 4.55
C GLY A 207 -9.50 14.03 5.48
N GLY A 208 -10.69 14.55 5.14
CA GLY A 208 -11.94 14.23 5.85
C GLY A 208 -12.60 12.90 5.46
N ALA A 209 -12.01 12.16 4.53
CA ALA A 209 -12.48 10.86 4.04
C ALA A 209 -11.68 9.69 4.65
N LEU A 210 -10.84 9.90 5.67
CA LEU A 210 -10.13 8.80 6.32
C LEU A 210 -10.98 8.13 7.41
N ARG A 211 -11.32 6.85 7.23
CA ARG A 211 -11.93 6.01 8.28
C ARG A 211 -10.86 5.45 9.21
N GLU A 212 -11.09 5.60 10.51
CA GLU A 212 -10.17 5.18 11.58
C GLU A 212 -8.74 5.76 11.42
N GLY A 213 -8.60 6.88 10.69
CA GLY A 213 -7.31 7.51 10.38
C GLY A 213 -6.38 6.67 9.49
N ARG A 214 -6.86 5.57 8.90
CA ARG A 214 -5.98 4.62 8.19
C ARG A 214 -6.45 4.21 6.81
N ARG A 215 -7.73 4.37 6.44
CA ARG A 215 -8.24 3.95 5.12
C ARG A 215 -9.06 5.04 4.47
N VAL A 216 -8.99 5.17 3.16
CA VAL A 216 -9.87 6.07 2.40
C VAL A 216 -11.28 5.49 2.37
N ALA A 217 -12.25 6.29 2.81
CA ALA A 217 -13.68 6.03 2.80
C ALA A 217 -14.37 7.20 2.08
N LEU A 218 -14.85 6.93 0.88
CA LEU A 218 -15.43 7.97 0.04
C LEU A 218 -16.84 8.35 0.54
N ALA A 219 -17.18 9.62 0.46
CA ALA A 219 -18.47 10.11 0.97
C ALA A 219 -19.67 9.59 0.18
N ASP A 220 -19.50 9.31 -1.13
CA ASP A 220 -20.54 8.70 -1.95
C ASP A 220 -20.56 7.17 -1.75
N PRO A 221 -21.70 6.56 -1.34
CA PRO A 221 -21.76 5.12 -1.05
C PRO A 221 -21.47 4.22 -2.26
N ARG A 222 -21.70 4.70 -3.49
CA ARG A 222 -21.42 3.90 -4.69
C ARG A 222 -19.93 3.94 -5.01
N ALA A 223 -19.30 5.11 -4.95
CA ALA A 223 -17.87 5.29 -5.11
C ALA A 223 -17.09 4.50 -4.03
N ASP A 224 -17.55 4.55 -2.78
CA ASP A 224 -16.94 3.84 -1.66
C ASP A 224 -16.98 2.31 -1.86
N ARG A 225 -18.11 1.76 -2.30
CA ARG A 225 -18.21 0.33 -2.66
C ARG A 225 -17.25 -0.04 -3.79
N LEU A 226 -17.14 0.80 -4.83
CA LEU A 226 -16.22 0.55 -5.95
C LEU A 226 -14.76 0.57 -5.48
N LEU A 227 -14.41 1.49 -4.59
CA LEU A 227 -13.09 1.53 -3.96
C LEU A 227 -12.83 0.28 -3.12
N GLY A 228 -13.81 -0.13 -2.29
CA GLY A 228 -13.74 -1.34 -1.48
C GLY A 228 -13.47 -2.59 -2.32
N THR A 229 -14.25 -2.82 -3.38
CA THR A 229 -14.04 -3.94 -4.30
C THR A 229 -12.67 -3.90 -4.98
N ALA A 230 -12.18 -2.70 -5.36
CA ALA A 230 -10.86 -2.56 -5.96
C ALA A 230 -9.73 -2.87 -4.97
N VAL A 231 -9.87 -2.46 -3.71
CA VAL A 231 -8.94 -2.79 -2.62
C VAL A 231 -8.96 -4.27 -2.27
N GLU A 232 -10.12 -4.93 -2.27
CA GLU A 232 -10.23 -6.38 -2.08
C GLU A 232 -9.51 -7.14 -3.21
N ALA A 233 -9.71 -6.72 -4.45
CA ALA A 233 -8.99 -7.28 -5.60
C ALA A 233 -7.48 -7.06 -5.51
N LEU A 234 -7.04 -5.89 -5.01
CA LEU A 234 -5.62 -5.61 -4.73
C LEU A 234 -5.07 -6.56 -3.66
N ALA A 235 -5.79 -6.75 -2.55
CA ALA A 235 -5.38 -7.62 -1.45
C ALA A 235 -5.27 -9.10 -1.87
N ALA A 236 -6.13 -9.53 -2.81
CA ALA A 236 -6.11 -10.85 -3.42
C ALA A 236 -5.08 -11.01 -4.55
N GLY A 237 -4.36 -9.95 -4.95
CA GLY A 237 -3.43 -9.98 -6.08
C GLY A 237 -4.11 -10.09 -7.46
N ALA A 238 -5.43 -9.86 -7.52
CA ALA A 238 -6.24 -9.96 -8.74
C ALA A 238 -6.35 -8.63 -9.51
N LEU A 239 -5.84 -7.53 -8.95
CA LEU A 239 -5.89 -6.20 -9.57
C LEU A 239 -4.79 -6.03 -10.64
N ALA A 240 -5.09 -6.47 -11.87
CA ALA A 240 -4.12 -6.44 -12.99
C ALA A 240 -3.91 -5.05 -13.64
N ALA A 241 -4.90 -4.16 -13.54
CA ALA A 241 -4.93 -2.87 -14.21
C ALA A 241 -5.54 -1.78 -13.33
N ALA A 242 -5.31 -0.52 -13.71
CA ALA A 242 -5.85 0.64 -13.03
C ALA A 242 -7.39 0.59 -12.95
N ARG A 243 -7.96 1.07 -11.84
CA ARG A 243 -9.40 1.23 -11.67
C ARG A 243 -9.74 2.70 -11.47
N SER A 244 -10.63 3.20 -12.31
CA SER A 244 -11.17 4.56 -12.21
C SER A 244 -12.51 4.53 -11.49
N ILE A 245 -12.63 5.33 -10.44
CA ILE A 245 -13.79 5.38 -9.55
C ILE A 245 -14.34 6.81 -9.65
N PRO A 246 -15.50 6.99 -10.33
CA PRO A 246 -16.15 8.29 -10.39
C PRO A 246 -16.61 8.71 -8.99
N MET A 247 -16.24 9.92 -8.59
CA MET A 247 -16.68 10.56 -7.37
C MET A 247 -17.61 11.71 -7.75
N PRO A 248 -18.93 11.58 -7.52
CA PRO A 248 -19.85 12.69 -7.80
C PRO A 248 -19.53 13.87 -6.89
N GLY A 249 -19.81 15.08 -7.37
CA GLY A 249 -19.70 16.28 -6.54
C GLY A 249 -20.72 16.23 -5.40
N LEU A 250 -20.25 16.46 -4.18
CA LEU A 250 -21.08 16.43 -2.96
C LEU A 250 -20.87 17.74 -2.19
N ALA A 251 -21.96 18.50 -2.00
CA ALA A 251 -21.95 19.82 -1.37
C ALA A 251 -20.90 20.77 -2.00
N GLU A 252 -19.84 21.13 -1.26
CA GLU A 252 -18.76 22.02 -1.73
C GLU A 252 -17.62 21.29 -2.44
N ARG A 253 -17.65 19.95 -2.54
CA ARG A 253 -16.62 19.18 -3.25
C ARG A 253 -16.97 19.04 -4.72
N ALA A 254 -16.05 19.48 -5.59
CA ALA A 254 -16.15 19.27 -7.03
C ALA A 254 -16.16 17.76 -7.37
N PRO A 255 -16.83 17.36 -8.46
CA PRO A 255 -16.72 16.00 -8.96
C PRO A 255 -15.26 15.68 -9.30
N ALA A 256 -14.88 14.42 -9.15
CA ALA A 256 -13.53 13.96 -9.35
C ALA A 256 -13.52 12.50 -9.82
N VAL A 257 -12.39 12.04 -10.31
CA VAL A 257 -12.14 10.62 -10.58
C VAL A 257 -10.97 10.19 -9.73
N ALA A 258 -11.16 9.13 -8.94
CA ALA A 258 -10.09 8.49 -8.21
C ALA A 258 -9.56 7.30 -9.01
N HIS A 259 -8.27 7.28 -9.30
CA HIS A 259 -7.58 6.23 -10.04
C HIS A 259 -6.73 5.40 -9.09
N LEU A 260 -7.10 4.14 -8.88
CA LEU A 260 -6.31 3.17 -8.13
C LEU A 260 -5.37 2.44 -9.09
N LEU A 261 -4.07 2.73 -8.99
CA LEU A 261 -2.99 2.20 -9.81
C LEU A 261 -2.23 1.12 -9.02
N PRO A 262 -2.25 -0.17 -9.43
CA PRO A 262 -1.46 -1.19 -8.75
C PRO A 262 0.04 -0.98 -9.00
N VAL A 263 0.87 -1.09 -7.95
CA VAL A 263 2.33 -1.05 -8.08
C VAL A 263 2.81 -2.46 -8.43
N ARG A 264 3.39 -2.63 -9.63
CA ARG A 264 3.98 -3.91 -10.05
C ARG A 264 5.30 -4.11 -9.32
N ARG A 265 5.37 -5.13 -8.45
CA ARG A 265 6.53 -5.39 -7.58
C ARG A 265 7.55 -6.30 -8.26
N SER A 266 8.81 -6.17 -7.84
CA SER A 266 9.82 -7.22 -8.00
C SER A 266 9.70 -8.22 -6.83
N ALA A 267 9.93 -9.51 -7.08
CA ALA A 267 9.87 -10.57 -6.07
C ALA A 267 10.89 -10.39 -4.92
N ARG A 268 11.91 -9.55 -5.12
CA ARG A 268 13.02 -9.33 -4.17
C ARG A 268 12.78 -8.24 -3.12
N ASP A 269 11.68 -7.50 -3.21
CA ASP A 269 11.40 -6.44 -2.24
C ASP A 269 10.71 -7.02 -0.99
N LEU A 270 11.49 -7.65 -0.09
CA LEU A 270 11.02 -8.21 1.19
C LEU A 270 10.22 -7.22 2.02
N PHE A 271 10.51 -5.96 1.80
CA PHE A 271 10.11 -4.85 2.62
C PHE A 271 9.17 -3.90 1.83
N ALA A 272 8.65 -4.27 0.66
CA ALA A 272 7.70 -3.40 -0.06
C ALA A 272 6.39 -3.25 0.73
N THR A 273 6.16 -2.05 1.28
CA THR A 273 4.91 -1.69 2.00
C THR A 273 3.84 -1.18 1.02
N ALA A 274 4.24 -0.45 -0.02
CA ALA A 274 3.34 0.09 -1.04
C ALA A 274 2.78 -1.00 -1.97
N SER A 275 1.48 -0.93 -2.24
CA SER A 275 0.74 -1.89 -3.08
C SER A 275 -0.04 -1.21 -4.20
N ALA A 276 -0.50 0.02 -3.97
CA ALA A 276 -1.15 0.83 -4.98
C ALA A 276 -0.92 2.33 -4.74
N ILE A 277 -1.16 3.13 -5.77
CA ILE A 277 -1.23 4.58 -5.69
C ILE A 277 -2.66 4.99 -6.04
N LEU A 278 -3.31 5.77 -5.18
CA LEU A 278 -4.60 6.38 -5.43
C LEU A 278 -4.38 7.82 -5.87
N VAL A 279 -4.65 8.14 -7.13
CA VAL A 279 -4.57 9.50 -7.68
C VAL A 279 -5.96 10.08 -7.79
N VAL A 280 -6.19 11.28 -7.24
CA VAL A 280 -7.48 11.98 -7.37
C VAL A 280 -7.33 13.10 -8.37
N THR A 281 -8.11 13.02 -9.45
CA THR A 281 -8.18 14.09 -10.46
C THR A 281 -9.52 14.79 -10.32
N PRO A 282 -9.57 16.02 -9.79
CA PRO A 282 -10.76 16.85 -9.88
C PRO A 282 -11.19 16.96 -11.34
N VAL A 283 -12.45 16.66 -11.61
CA VAL A 283 -13.06 16.98 -12.89
C VAL A 283 -13.32 18.46 -12.82
N ALA A 284 -12.37 19.25 -13.33
CA ALA A 284 -12.56 20.67 -13.48
C ALA A 284 -13.79 20.89 -14.37
N HIS A 285 -14.90 21.31 -13.76
CA HIS A 285 -15.73 22.26 -14.45
C HIS A 285 -14.82 23.48 -14.61
N GLY A 286 -14.41 23.80 -15.85
CA GLY A 286 -13.70 25.05 -16.10
C GLY A 286 -14.43 26.15 -15.33
N LEU A 287 -13.70 26.93 -14.53
CA LEU A 287 -14.23 27.95 -13.62
C LEU A 287 -15.40 28.65 -14.30
N LEU A 288 -16.64 28.28 -13.94
CA LEU A 288 -17.80 28.84 -14.62
C LEU A 288 -17.70 30.34 -14.45
N PRO A 289 -17.88 31.14 -15.53
CA PRO A 289 -17.74 32.57 -15.42
C PRO A 289 -18.60 33.12 -14.28
N GLY A 290 -18.08 34.09 -13.54
CA GLY A 290 -18.84 34.76 -12.48
C GLY A 290 -20.16 35.33 -13.03
N LEU A 291 -21.17 35.50 -12.18
CA LEU A 291 -22.50 35.97 -12.62
C LEU A 291 -22.40 37.28 -13.41
N SER A 292 -21.55 38.22 -12.97
CA SER A 292 -21.29 39.48 -13.68
C SER A 292 -20.67 39.29 -15.07
N VAL A 293 -19.86 38.26 -15.27
CA VAL A 293 -19.26 37.93 -16.57
C VAL A 293 -20.33 37.31 -17.48
N LEU A 294 -21.19 36.46 -16.95
CA LEU A 294 -22.32 35.89 -17.72
C LEU A 294 -23.34 36.96 -18.12
N GLU A 295 -23.62 37.90 -17.22
CA GLU A 295 -24.47 39.06 -17.49
C GLU A 295 -23.86 39.91 -18.60
N GLY A 296 -22.56 40.21 -18.55
CA GLY A 296 -21.88 41.06 -19.53
C GLY A 296 -21.61 40.40 -20.90
N LEU A 297 -21.38 39.09 -20.95
CA LEU A 297 -21.05 38.39 -22.20
C LEU A 297 -22.29 38.00 -23.03
N PHE A 298 -23.41 37.76 -22.37
CA PHE A 298 -24.62 37.20 -23.00
C PHE A 298 -25.89 38.01 -22.71
N ASP A 299 -25.75 39.23 -22.16
CA ASP A 299 -26.86 40.11 -21.78
C ASP A 299 -27.92 39.42 -20.90
N LEU A 300 -27.46 38.51 -20.03
CA LEU A 300 -28.33 37.81 -19.09
C LEU A 300 -28.73 38.74 -17.95
N THR A 301 -29.96 38.59 -17.46
CA THR A 301 -30.36 39.15 -16.17
C THR A 301 -29.75 38.34 -15.02
N ALA A 302 -29.68 38.92 -13.82
CA ALA A 302 -29.19 38.21 -12.64
C ALA A 302 -29.95 36.91 -12.32
N ALA A 303 -31.25 36.83 -12.66
CA ALA A 303 -32.02 35.60 -12.52
C ALA A 303 -31.61 34.54 -13.57
N GLU A 304 -31.45 34.96 -14.82
CA GLU A 304 -31.01 34.10 -15.92
C GLU A 304 -29.57 33.60 -15.73
N ALA A 305 -28.65 34.47 -15.28
CA ALA A 305 -27.26 34.09 -14.99
C ALA A 305 -27.18 33.03 -13.88
N ARG A 306 -28.03 33.16 -12.84
CA ARG A 306 -28.15 32.14 -11.78
C ARG A 306 -28.66 30.81 -12.33
N VAL A 307 -29.71 30.81 -13.14
CA VAL A 307 -30.23 29.58 -13.78
C VAL A 307 -29.19 28.96 -14.70
N ALA A 308 -28.53 29.74 -15.55
CA ALA A 308 -27.49 29.28 -16.46
C ALA A 308 -26.34 28.60 -15.70
N ARG A 309 -25.87 29.21 -14.61
CA ARG A 309 -24.83 28.64 -13.75
C ARG A 309 -25.27 27.37 -13.04
N SER A 310 -26.51 27.31 -12.55
CA SER A 310 -27.03 26.08 -11.91
C SER A 310 -27.18 24.93 -12.91
N ILE A 311 -27.63 25.21 -14.14
CA ILE A 311 -27.67 24.21 -15.22
C ILE A 311 -26.26 23.73 -15.58
N ALA A 312 -25.28 24.65 -15.66
CA ALA A 312 -23.87 24.30 -15.89
C ALA A 312 -23.25 23.46 -14.75
N ASN A 313 -23.78 23.59 -13.53
CA ASN A 313 -23.49 22.73 -12.38
C ASN A 313 -24.35 21.46 -12.34
N CYS A 314 -24.92 21.05 -13.47
CA CYS A 314 -25.72 19.82 -13.62
C CYS A 314 -26.95 19.72 -12.71
N ARG A 315 -27.50 20.86 -12.23
CA ARG A 315 -28.75 20.87 -11.46
C ARG A 315 -29.95 20.69 -12.39
N THR A 316 -30.96 19.95 -11.95
CA THR A 316 -32.23 19.85 -12.68
C THR A 316 -33.09 21.10 -12.45
N VAL A 317 -34.05 21.35 -13.35
CA VAL A 317 -35.02 22.44 -13.20
C VAL A 317 -35.74 22.37 -11.86
N GLU A 318 -36.07 21.16 -11.42
CA GLU A 318 -36.77 20.88 -10.17
C GLU A 318 -35.90 21.18 -8.94
N GLN A 319 -34.61 20.86 -8.99
CA GLN A 319 -33.64 21.22 -7.95
C GLN A 319 -33.46 22.73 -7.87
N ILE A 320 -33.32 23.41 -9.01
CA ILE A 320 -33.16 24.87 -9.07
C ILE A 320 -34.40 25.58 -8.52
N ALA A 321 -35.59 25.07 -8.81
CA ALA A 321 -36.85 25.60 -8.30
C ALA A 321 -36.94 25.47 -6.78
N ALA A 322 -36.57 24.31 -6.24
CA ALA A 322 -36.54 24.06 -4.80
C ALA A 322 -35.52 24.96 -4.08
N GLU A 323 -34.30 25.11 -4.64
CA GLU A 323 -33.23 25.93 -4.07
C GLU A 323 -33.53 27.43 -4.12
N SER A 324 -34.22 27.90 -5.17
CA SER A 324 -34.52 29.31 -5.37
C SER A 324 -35.88 29.76 -4.82
N GLY A 325 -36.68 28.84 -4.27
CA GLY A 325 -38.03 29.13 -3.77
C GLY A 325 -39.00 29.55 -4.88
N THR A 326 -38.79 29.09 -6.12
CA THR A 326 -39.61 29.44 -7.28
C THR A 326 -40.30 28.21 -7.88
N SER A 327 -41.26 28.40 -8.79
CA SER A 327 -41.91 27.26 -9.46
C SER A 327 -41.00 26.69 -10.57
N PRO A 328 -41.06 25.38 -10.85
CA PRO A 328 -40.36 24.78 -11.99
C PRO A 328 -40.69 25.45 -13.32
N GLN A 329 -41.91 25.97 -13.47
CA GLN A 329 -42.34 26.70 -14.67
C GLN A 329 -41.62 28.05 -14.82
N THR A 330 -41.31 28.72 -13.71
CA THR A 330 -40.52 29.96 -13.69
C THR A 330 -39.08 29.69 -14.15
N VAL A 331 -38.46 28.63 -13.61
CA VAL A 331 -37.12 28.20 -14.01
C VAL A 331 -37.07 27.81 -15.49
N ARG A 332 -38.08 27.11 -16.02
CA ARG A 332 -38.17 26.78 -17.45
C ARG A 332 -38.27 28.03 -18.32
N SER A 333 -39.02 29.05 -17.87
CA SER A 333 -39.13 30.32 -18.59
C SER A 333 -37.79 31.06 -18.63
N GLN A 334 -37.11 31.15 -17.49
CA GLN A 334 -35.77 31.76 -17.39
C GLN A 334 -34.75 31.00 -18.22
N LEU A 335 -34.78 29.67 -18.21
CA LEU A 335 -33.90 28.84 -19.03
C LEU A 335 -34.15 29.03 -20.53
N LYS A 336 -35.42 29.18 -20.95
CA LYS A 336 -35.75 29.51 -22.33
C LYS A 336 -35.18 30.88 -22.73
N GLY A 337 -35.24 31.86 -21.83
CA GLY A 337 -34.60 33.17 -22.01
C GLY A 337 -33.08 33.06 -22.18
N VAL A 338 -32.41 32.31 -21.29
CA VAL A 338 -30.98 32.01 -21.37
C VAL A 338 -30.62 31.38 -22.72
N MET A 339 -31.34 30.35 -23.14
CA MET A 339 -31.07 29.64 -24.40
C MET A 339 -31.24 30.54 -25.62
N ALA A 340 -32.25 31.41 -25.62
CA ALA A 340 -32.46 32.40 -26.67
C ALA A 340 -31.31 33.43 -26.73
N LYS A 341 -30.86 33.94 -25.58
CA LYS A 341 -29.79 34.94 -25.48
C LYS A 341 -28.39 34.39 -25.77
N THR A 342 -28.16 33.11 -25.48
CA THR A 342 -26.89 32.41 -25.75
C THR A 342 -26.85 31.75 -27.13
N GLY A 343 -27.96 31.76 -27.87
CA GLY A 343 -28.04 31.20 -29.23
C GLY A 343 -28.01 29.67 -29.29
N VAL A 344 -28.19 28.98 -28.17
CA VAL A 344 -28.13 27.51 -28.08
C VAL A 344 -29.51 26.88 -28.08
N SER A 345 -29.62 25.70 -28.68
CA SER A 345 -30.90 25.00 -28.86
C SER A 345 -31.12 23.87 -27.86
N ARG A 346 -30.05 23.42 -27.19
CA ARG A 346 -30.08 22.34 -26.19
C ARG A 346 -29.37 22.74 -24.90
N GLN A 347 -29.85 22.24 -23.77
CA GLN A 347 -29.18 22.46 -22.47
C GLN A 347 -27.73 21.95 -22.47
N ALA A 348 -27.43 20.84 -23.15
CA ALA A 348 -26.07 20.33 -23.27
C ALA A 348 -25.13 21.29 -24.03
N GLU A 349 -25.65 22.01 -25.03
CA GLU A 349 -24.89 23.04 -25.76
C GLU A 349 -24.60 24.25 -24.87
N LEU A 350 -25.56 24.64 -24.03
CA LEU A 350 -25.37 25.68 -23.01
C LEU A 350 -24.24 25.31 -22.03
N VAL A 351 -24.23 24.07 -21.55
CA VAL A 351 -23.16 23.58 -20.64
C VAL A 351 -21.79 23.65 -21.33
N GLY A 352 -21.71 23.24 -22.60
CA GLY A 352 -20.47 23.33 -23.39
C GLY A 352 -20.00 24.77 -23.63
N LEU A 353 -20.92 25.68 -23.96
CA LEU A 353 -20.63 27.10 -24.17
C LEU A 353 -20.09 27.77 -22.90
N LEU A 354 -20.71 27.49 -21.75
CA LEU A 354 -20.31 28.07 -20.47
C LEU A 354 -19.00 27.51 -19.94
N ALA A 355 -18.70 26.24 -20.25
CA ALA A 355 -17.39 25.64 -19.97
C ALA A 355 -16.29 26.21 -20.88
N GLY A 356 -16.62 26.59 -22.12
CA GLY A 356 -15.68 27.20 -23.08
C GLY A 356 -15.44 28.71 -22.88
N ALA A 357 -16.44 29.46 -22.41
CA ALA A 357 -16.36 30.90 -22.15
C ALA A 357 -15.43 31.28 -20.98
N ALA A 358 -14.97 30.29 -20.20
CA ALA A 358 -14.00 30.46 -19.12
C ALA A 358 -12.54 30.67 -19.59
N LEU A 359 -12.29 30.74 -20.91
CA LEU A 359 -10.93 30.89 -21.46
C LEU A 359 -10.76 32.19 -22.28
N PRO A 360 -10.08 33.20 -21.72
CA PRO A 360 -8.96 33.83 -22.41
C PRO A 360 -7.71 32.98 -22.10
N ARG A 361 -7.24 32.21 -23.08
CA ARG A 361 -5.86 31.71 -23.05
C ARG A 361 -4.94 32.89 -23.35
N LEU A 362 -4.15 33.31 -22.36
CA LEU A 362 -2.89 34.03 -22.60
C LEU A 362 -1.75 33.02 -22.54
#